data_AF-A0A5D0MC80-F1
#
_entry.id   AF-A0A5D0MC80-F1
#
_cell.length_a   1.000
_cell.length_b   1.000
_cell.length_c   1.000
_cell.angle_alpha   90.00
_cell.angle_beta   90.00
_cell.angle_gamma   90.00
#
_symmetry.space_group_name_H-M   'P 1'
#
loop_
_entity.id
_entity.type
_entity.pdbx_description
1 polymer ?
#
loop_
_entity_poly.entity_id
_entity_poly.type
_entity_poly.pdbx_seq_one_letter_code
_entity_poly.pdbx_strand_id
1 'polypeptide(L)'
;MKKNKNYYEEQIDKIKKTYGIESKLFYGNSLFSFLDIKHVWDEFLDYLKKWKVSLPALPNLNFDKECDEIFDKIINNLTNYRIKQFFENNKIRKNIIPILFPENLVLEKLKKYYKRNIKKGTKYKKIYNLISETIDERNKRIANTENKVASENFYKKD
;
A
#
# COMPACT_ATOMS: atom_id res chain seq x y z
N MET A 1 23.80 -3.89 -2.61
CA MET A 1 23.17 -3.85 -3.96
C MET A 1 23.76 -2.69 -4.76
N LYS A 2 24.46 -2.95 -5.87
CA LYS A 2 24.92 -1.91 -6.81
C LYS A 2 24.04 -1.98 -8.08
N LYS A 3 22.80 -1.48 -8.01
CA LYS A 3 21.94 -1.42 -9.20
C LYS A 3 22.64 -0.55 -10.25
N ASN A 4 22.64 -1.03 -11.49
CA ASN A 4 23.13 -0.31 -12.68
C ASN A 4 24.64 0.00 -12.72
N LYS A 5 25.46 -0.67 -11.91
CA LYS A 5 26.91 -0.46 -11.91
C LYS A 5 27.54 -0.61 -13.30
N ASN A 6 27.22 -1.72 -13.97
CA ASN A 6 27.76 -2.04 -15.30
C ASN A 6 27.45 -0.94 -16.32
N TYR A 7 26.24 -0.38 -16.28
CA TYR A 7 25.87 0.73 -17.16
C TYR A 7 26.76 1.95 -16.94
N TYR A 8 26.99 2.36 -15.69
CA TYR A 8 27.82 3.53 -15.40
C TYR A 8 29.30 3.28 -15.65
N GLU A 9 29.79 2.05 -15.45
CA GLU A 9 31.15 1.67 -15.82
C GLU A 9 31.37 1.82 -17.33
N GLU A 10 30.43 1.35 -18.16
CA GLU A 10 30.48 1.54 -19.62
C GLU A 10 30.45 3.02 -20.03
N GLN A 11 29.66 3.87 -19.36
CA GLN A 11 29.65 5.31 -19.66
C GLN A 11 30.95 6.00 -19.28
N ILE A 12 31.53 5.63 -18.13
CA ILE A 12 32.82 6.17 -17.66
C ILE A 12 33.95 5.78 -18.62
N ASP A 13 33.95 4.55 -19.13
CA ASP A 13 34.93 4.09 -20.12
C ASP A 13 34.81 4.84 -21.46
N LYS A 14 33.59 5.17 -21.90
CA LYS A 14 33.38 6.02 -23.09
C LYS A 14 33.96 7.42 -22.89
N ILE A 15 33.69 8.05 -21.75
CA ILE A 15 34.22 9.39 -21.43
C ILE A 15 35.75 9.37 -21.40
N LYS A 16 36.35 8.34 -20.77
CA LYS A 16 37.79 8.16 -20.72
C LYS A 16 38.41 8.03 -22.12
N LYS A 17 37.78 7.26 -23.02
CA LYS A 17 38.23 7.10 -24.42
C LYS A 17 38.08 8.37 -25.25
N THR A 18 36.99 9.11 -25.08
CA THR A 18 36.68 10.30 -25.90
C THR A 18 37.52 11.51 -25.51
N TYR A 19 37.76 11.73 -24.22
CA TYR A 19 38.40 12.96 -23.72
C TYR A 19 39.80 12.73 -23.13
N GLY A 20 40.24 11.48 -22.97
CA GLY A 20 41.56 11.16 -22.41
C GLY A 20 41.70 11.44 -20.91
N ILE A 21 40.60 11.67 -20.19
CA ILE A 21 40.60 12.06 -18.77
C ILE A 21 40.41 10.82 -17.89
N GLU A 22 41.23 10.68 -16.85
CA GLU A 22 41.04 9.65 -15.83
C GLU A 22 39.79 9.95 -15.00
N SER A 23 38.80 9.06 -15.10
CA SER A 23 37.51 9.20 -14.41
C SER A 23 37.32 8.03 -13.43
N LYS A 24 36.88 8.34 -12.20
CA LYS A 24 36.65 7.35 -11.13
C LYS A 24 35.16 7.32 -10.77
N LEU A 25 34.61 6.12 -10.60
CA LEU A 25 33.22 5.90 -10.23
C LEU A 25 33.11 5.57 -8.74
N PHE A 26 32.42 6.43 -7.99
CA PHE A 26 32.21 6.24 -6.56
C PHE A 26 30.73 5.95 -6.24
N TYR A 27 30.52 5.11 -5.23
CA TYR A 27 29.19 4.79 -4.68
C TYR A 27 29.17 4.98 -3.17
N GLY A 28 28.24 5.80 -2.68
CA GLY A 28 28.03 6.07 -1.25
C GLY A 28 29.34 6.47 -0.55
N ASN A 29 29.67 5.77 0.53
CA ASN A 29 30.85 6.02 1.37
C ASN A 29 32.18 6.11 0.60
N SER A 30 32.33 5.41 -0.53
CA SER A 30 33.60 5.39 -1.27
C SER A 30 34.01 6.76 -1.81
N LEU A 31 33.07 7.66 -2.13
CA LEU A 31 33.37 9.04 -2.54
C LEU A 31 33.96 9.83 -1.37
N PHE A 32 33.32 9.76 -0.21
CA PHE A 32 33.69 10.49 0.98
C PHE A 32 35.01 9.97 1.57
N SER A 33 35.27 8.67 1.44
CA SER A 33 36.57 8.07 1.79
C SER A 33 37.68 8.53 0.85
N PHE A 34 37.39 8.65 -0.45
CA PHE A 34 38.37 9.15 -1.43
C PHE A 34 38.73 10.62 -1.20
N LEU A 35 37.77 11.43 -0.75
CA LEU A 35 37.96 12.85 -0.44
C LEU A 35 38.47 13.11 0.99
N ASP A 36 38.79 12.06 1.76
CA ASP A 36 39.22 12.11 3.17
C ASP A 36 38.23 12.84 4.12
N ILE A 37 36.94 12.79 3.78
CA ILE A 37 35.84 13.40 4.55
C ILE A 37 34.82 12.34 4.97
N LYS A 38 35.29 11.14 5.31
CA LYS A 38 34.44 10.00 5.70
C LYS A 38 33.48 10.35 6.85
N HIS A 39 33.90 11.23 7.77
CA HIS A 39 33.08 11.73 8.87
C HIS A 39 31.76 12.38 8.40
N VAL A 40 31.75 13.04 7.25
CA VAL A 40 30.54 13.65 6.65
C VAL A 40 29.53 12.57 6.21
N TRP A 41 30.02 11.45 5.67
CA TRP A 41 29.15 10.32 5.32
C TRP A 41 28.51 9.70 6.57
N ASP A 42 29.29 9.57 7.64
CA ASP A 42 28.80 9.03 8.91
C ASP A 42 27.76 9.96 9.54
N GLU A 43 27.98 11.29 9.48
CA GLU A 43 26.99 12.29 9.91
C GLU A 43 25.70 12.23 9.08
N PHE A 44 25.81 12.12 7.75
CA PHE A 44 24.66 11.96 6.87
C PHE A 44 23.82 10.71 7.22
N LEU A 45 24.48 9.59 7.53
CA LEU A 45 23.80 8.37 7.99
C LEU A 45 23.12 8.56 9.35
N ASP A 46 23.72 9.33 10.26
CA ASP A 46 23.13 9.64 11.55
C ASP A 46 21.86 10.49 11.41
N TYR A 47 21.88 11.52 10.56
CA TYR A 47 20.68 12.29 10.24
C TYR A 47 19.59 11.44 9.60
N LEU A 48 19.94 10.51 8.70
CA LEU A 48 18.96 9.59 8.12
C LEU A 48 18.33 8.67 9.16
N LYS A 49 19.10 8.21 10.16
CA LYS A 49 18.55 7.43 11.27
C LYS A 49 17.60 8.28 12.12
N LYS A 50 18.01 9.49 12.49
CA LYS A 50 17.16 10.46 13.23
C LYS A 50 15.87 10.76 12.46
N TRP A 51 15.99 11.02 11.16
CA TRP A 51 14.84 11.23 10.28
C TRP A 51 13.90 10.02 10.26
N LYS A 52 14.45 8.81 10.11
CA LYS A 52 13.65 7.58 10.13
C LYS A 52 12.88 7.39 11.45
N VAL A 53 13.47 7.75 12.59
CA VAL A 53 12.80 7.69 13.91
C VAL A 53 11.76 8.80 14.06
N SER A 54 11.99 9.97 13.45
CA SER A 54 11.02 11.08 13.44
C SER A 54 9.82 10.85 12.52
N LEU A 55 9.86 9.82 11.67
CA LEU A 55 8.70 9.47 10.86
C LEU A 55 7.56 9.09 11.80
N PRO A 56 6.35 9.64 11.60
CA PRO A 56 5.19 9.20 12.36
C PRO A 56 5.02 7.69 12.18
N ALA A 57 4.47 7.03 13.20
CA ALA A 57 4.05 5.64 13.08
C ALA A 57 3.21 5.50 11.80
N LEU A 58 3.50 4.47 11.00
CA LEU A 58 2.71 4.20 9.81
C LEU A 58 1.24 4.13 10.23
N PRO A 59 0.34 4.81 9.51
CA PRO A 59 -1.06 4.83 9.89
C PRO A 59 -1.57 3.40 9.94
N ASN A 60 -2.33 3.08 10.99
CA ASN A 60 -3.00 1.79 11.04
C ASN A 60 -3.97 1.70 9.85
N LEU A 61 -3.72 0.74 8.97
CA LEU A 61 -4.52 0.56 7.77
C LEU A 61 -5.86 -0.13 8.07
N ASN A 62 -6.01 -0.81 9.21
CA ASN A 62 -7.27 -1.41 9.60
C ASN A 62 -8.24 -0.31 10.07
N PHE A 63 -9.11 0.10 9.15
CA PHE A 63 -10.14 1.13 9.36
C PHE A 63 -11.33 0.61 10.18
N ASP A 64 -11.44 -0.70 10.39
CA ASP A 64 -12.48 -1.26 11.25
C ASP A 64 -12.20 -0.98 12.74
N LYS A 65 -10.95 -0.68 13.14
CA LYS A 65 -10.62 -0.32 14.54
C LYS A 65 -11.27 0.99 15.02
N GLU A 66 -11.48 1.93 14.11
CA GLU A 66 -12.08 3.24 14.37
C GLU A 66 -13.37 3.38 13.54
N CYS A 67 -14.21 2.35 13.60
CA CYS A 67 -15.33 2.15 12.67
C CYS A 67 -16.26 3.37 12.55
N ASP A 68 -16.63 3.98 13.68
CA ASP A 68 -17.55 5.12 13.68
C ASP A 68 -16.94 6.37 13.05
N GLU A 69 -15.71 6.70 13.44
CA GLU A 69 -14.98 7.86 12.94
C GLU A 69 -14.68 7.73 11.44
N ILE A 70 -14.24 6.55 10.99
CA ILE A 70 -13.97 6.31 9.57
C ILE A 70 -15.28 6.36 8.76
N PHE A 71 -16.36 5.78 9.27
CA PHE A 71 -17.67 5.87 8.62
C PHE A 71 -18.09 7.33 8.43
N ASP A 72 -17.99 8.15 9.48
CA ASP A 72 -18.35 9.57 9.43
C ASP A 72 -17.44 10.34 8.47
N LYS A 73 -16.13 10.08 8.49
CA LYS A 73 -15.18 10.66 7.53
C LYS A 73 -15.54 10.31 6.09
N ILE A 74 -15.92 9.06 5.80
CA ILE A 74 -16.31 8.63 4.45
C ILE A 74 -17.58 9.36 4.01
N ILE A 75 -18.62 9.38 4.84
CA ILE A 75 -19.92 9.98 4.46
C ILE A 75 -19.84 11.51 4.35
N ASN A 76 -19.06 12.16 5.20
CA ASN A 76 -19.00 13.62 5.24
C ASN A 76 -17.98 14.21 4.26
N ASN A 77 -16.89 13.49 3.94
CA ASN A 77 -15.81 14.03 3.11
C ASN A 77 -15.78 13.48 1.67
N LEU A 78 -16.54 12.42 1.36
CA LEU A 78 -16.59 11.85 0.01
C LEU A 78 -17.96 12.02 -0.63
N THR A 79 -17.96 12.36 -1.92
CA THR A 79 -19.19 12.35 -2.72
C THR A 79 -19.59 10.91 -3.06
N ASN A 80 -20.91 10.69 -3.22
CA ASN A 80 -21.44 9.41 -3.70
C ASN A 80 -20.78 8.93 -5.00
N TYR A 81 -20.35 9.86 -5.87
CA TYR A 81 -19.61 9.54 -7.09
C TYR A 81 -18.25 8.89 -6.80
N ARG A 82 -17.46 9.46 -5.88
CA ARG A 82 -16.16 8.91 -5.49
C ARG A 82 -16.31 7.56 -4.78
N ILE A 83 -17.30 7.44 -3.90
CA ILE A 83 -17.61 6.18 -3.22
C ILE A 83 -17.97 5.10 -4.25
N LYS A 84 -18.87 5.42 -5.20
CA LYS A 84 -19.21 4.51 -6.30
C LYS A 84 -17.97 4.08 -7.10
N GLN A 85 -17.14 5.04 -7.54
CA GLN A 85 -15.92 4.73 -8.31
C GLN A 85 -14.95 3.83 -7.54
N PHE A 86 -14.81 4.05 -6.23
CA PHE A 86 -13.97 3.23 -5.36
C PHE A 86 -14.41 1.77 -5.37
N PHE A 87 -15.72 1.50 -5.24
CA PHE A 87 -16.24 0.13 -5.26
C PHE A 87 -16.41 -0.46 -6.67
N GLU A 88 -16.52 0.34 -7.73
CA GLU A 88 -16.54 -0.19 -9.11
C GLU A 88 -15.17 -0.75 -9.55
N ASN A 89 -14.08 -0.29 -8.93
CA ASN A 89 -12.74 -0.71 -9.29
C ASN A 89 -12.40 -2.11 -8.73
N ASN A 90 -12.33 -3.10 -9.63
CA ASN A 90 -11.99 -4.48 -9.28
C ASN A 90 -10.64 -4.66 -8.59
N LYS A 91 -9.61 -3.88 -8.96
CA LYS A 91 -8.28 -3.97 -8.32
C LYS A 91 -8.36 -3.48 -6.87
N ILE A 92 -9.11 -2.40 -6.63
CA ILE A 92 -9.36 -1.89 -5.28
C ILE A 92 -10.14 -2.91 -4.46
N ARG A 93 -11.25 -3.45 -4.99
CA ARG A 93 -12.06 -4.46 -4.29
C ARG A 93 -11.27 -5.71 -3.90
N LYS A 94 -10.40 -6.18 -4.80
CA LYS A 94 -9.65 -7.42 -4.57
C LYS A 94 -8.43 -7.24 -3.67
N ASN A 95 -7.72 -6.11 -3.79
CA ASN A 95 -6.40 -5.96 -3.16
C ASN A 95 -6.36 -4.96 -2.02
N ILE A 96 -7.18 -3.91 -2.07
CA ILE A 96 -7.12 -2.79 -1.11
C ILE A 96 -8.18 -2.93 -0.02
N ILE A 97 -9.43 -3.22 -0.40
CA ILE A 97 -10.53 -3.40 0.55
C ILE A 97 -10.22 -4.44 1.65
N PRO A 98 -9.56 -5.59 1.37
CA PRO A 98 -9.18 -6.53 2.43
C PRO A 98 -8.22 -5.99 3.48
N ILE A 99 -7.37 -5.05 3.07
CA ILE A 99 -6.36 -4.46 3.95
C ILE A 99 -7.02 -3.37 4.81
N LEU A 100 -7.90 -2.57 4.19
CA LEU A 100 -8.57 -1.46 4.86
C LEU A 100 -9.70 -1.92 5.79
N PHE A 101 -10.49 -2.91 5.36
CA PHE A 101 -11.69 -3.36 6.05
C PHE A 101 -11.66 -4.88 6.29
N PRO A 102 -10.69 -5.38 7.07
CA PRO A 102 -10.51 -6.81 7.28
C PRO A 102 -11.75 -7.50 7.89
N GLU A 103 -12.48 -6.80 8.77
CA GLU A 103 -13.63 -7.30 9.52
C GLU A 103 -14.97 -6.88 8.88
N ASN A 104 -14.91 -6.01 7.86
CA ASN A 104 -16.06 -5.43 7.16
C ASN A 104 -17.00 -4.59 8.06
N LEU A 105 -16.58 -4.17 9.26
CA LEU A 105 -17.42 -3.41 10.19
C LEU A 105 -17.89 -2.09 9.56
N VAL A 106 -16.95 -1.32 8.99
CA VAL A 106 -17.27 -0.06 8.31
C VAL A 106 -18.12 -0.32 7.06
N LEU A 107 -17.81 -1.38 6.30
CA LEU A 107 -18.56 -1.73 5.10
C LEU A 107 -20.01 -2.10 5.40
N GLU A 108 -20.27 -2.84 6.48
CA GLU A 108 -21.62 -3.15 6.96
C GLU A 108 -22.36 -1.89 7.42
N LYS A 109 -21.67 -0.95 8.07
CA LYS A 109 -22.24 0.35 8.45
C LYS A 109 -22.61 1.18 7.22
N LEU A 110 -21.73 1.26 6.21
CA LEU A 110 -22.00 1.89 4.92
C LEU A 110 -23.17 1.22 4.20
N LYS A 111 -23.20 -0.12 4.14
CA LYS A 111 -24.31 -0.89 3.56
C LYS A 111 -25.64 -0.53 4.20
N LYS A 112 -25.71 -0.49 5.54
CA LYS A 112 -26.91 -0.08 6.30
C LYS A 112 -27.31 1.37 5.97
N TYR A 113 -26.36 2.30 5.91
CA TYR A 113 -26.61 3.68 5.53
C TYR A 113 -27.22 3.80 4.13
N TYR A 114 -26.57 3.19 3.13
CA TYR A 114 -27.06 3.25 1.75
C TYR A 114 -28.40 2.53 1.59
N LYS A 115 -28.64 1.42 2.29
CA LYS A 115 -29.92 0.71 2.33
C LYS A 115 -31.06 1.61 2.81
N ARG A 116 -30.87 2.30 3.95
CA ARG A 116 -31.87 3.24 4.50
C ARG A 116 -32.17 4.39 3.54
N ASN A 117 -31.18 4.79 2.74
CA ASN A 117 -31.25 5.92 1.82
C ASN A 117 -31.55 5.50 0.36
N ILE A 118 -31.91 4.25 0.07
CA ILE A 118 -32.19 3.77 -1.31
C ILE A 118 -33.24 4.65 -2.02
N LYS A 119 -34.25 5.14 -1.29
CA LYS A 119 -35.32 5.99 -1.83
C LYS A 119 -34.83 7.36 -2.34
N LYS A 120 -33.61 7.79 -1.97
CA LYS A 120 -33.00 9.05 -2.44
C LYS A 120 -32.48 9.00 -3.88
N GLY A 121 -32.56 7.85 -4.55
CA GLY A 121 -32.33 7.72 -5.99
C GLY A 121 -31.48 6.52 -6.39
N THR A 122 -31.40 6.29 -7.70
CA THR A 122 -30.71 5.15 -8.32
C THR A 122 -29.23 5.05 -7.95
N LYS A 123 -28.56 6.19 -7.71
CA LYS A 123 -27.17 6.25 -7.23
C LYS A 123 -26.97 5.55 -5.88
N TYR A 124 -27.89 5.73 -4.94
CA TYR A 124 -27.80 5.10 -3.61
C TYR A 124 -28.00 3.59 -3.70
N LYS A 125 -28.97 3.15 -4.53
CA LYS A 125 -29.19 1.72 -4.82
C LYS A 125 -27.97 1.08 -5.46
N LYS A 126 -27.32 1.75 -6.41
CA LYS A 126 -26.11 1.23 -7.07
C LYS A 126 -24.96 1.05 -6.09
N ILE A 127 -24.72 2.04 -5.22
CA ILE A 127 -23.66 1.95 -4.20
C ILE A 127 -23.98 0.84 -3.19
N TYR A 128 -25.23 0.74 -2.73
CA TYR A 128 -25.66 -0.36 -1.86
C TYR A 128 -25.37 -1.74 -2.46
N ASN A 129 -25.69 -1.94 -3.74
CA ASN A 129 -25.43 -3.19 -4.44
C ASN A 129 -23.91 -3.47 -4.52
N LEU A 130 -23.11 -2.49 -4.92
CA LEU A 130 -21.66 -2.64 -5.02
C LEU A 130 -21.01 -3.01 -3.69
N ILE A 131 -21.44 -2.40 -2.58
CA ILE A 131 -20.95 -2.72 -1.23
C ILE A 131 -21.38 -4.13 -0.84
N SER A 132 -22.64 -4.50 -1.11
CA SER A 132 -23.17 -5.84 -0.79
C SER A 132 -22.41 -6.93 -1.55
N GLU A 133 -22.24 -6.76 -2.86
CA GLU A 133 -21.42 -7.65 -3.70
C GLU A 133 -20.00 -7.78 -3.18
N THR A 134 -19.39 -6.66 -2.77
CA THR A 134 -18.03 -6.66 -2.22
C THR A 134 -17.93 -7.49 -0.95
N ILE A 135 -18.88 -7.37 -0.04
CA ILE A 135 -18.92 -8.16 1.21
C ILE A 135 -19.16 -9.63 0.90
N ASP A 136 -20.13 -9.95 0.04
CA ASP A 136 -20.47 -11.33 -0.30
C ASP A 136 -19.32 -12.07 -0.99
N GLU A 137 -18.64 -11.42 -1.94
CA GLU A 137 -17.44 -11.97 -2.58
C GLU A 137 -16.32 -12.25 -1.58
N ARG A 138 -16.14 -11.37 -0.59
CA ARG A 138 -15.11 -11.52 0.44
C ARG A 138 -15.42 -12.68 1.37
N ASN A 139 -16.66 -12.77 1.86
CA ASN A 139 -17.08 -13.85 2.74
C ASN A 139 -16.91 -15.22 2.05
N LYS A 140 -17.25 -15.32 0.75
CA LYS A 140 -17.01 -16.53 -0.06
C LYS A 140 -15.52 -16.89 -0.14
N ARG A 141 -14.63 -15.91 -0.32
CA ARG A 141 -13.17 -16.16 -0.39
C ARG A 141 -12.60 -16.63 0.95
N ILE A 142 -13.06 -16.04 2.05
CA ILE A 142 -12.63 -16.43 3.41
C ILE A 142 -13.06 -17.88 3.68
N ALA A 143 -14.35 -18.20 3.45
CA ALA A 143 -14.87 -19.56 3.63
C ALA A 143 -14.13 -20.60 2.78
N ASN A 144 -13.82 -20.28 1.51
CA ASN A 144 -13.04 -21.18 0.65
C ASN A 144 -11.60 -21.39 1.13
N THR A 145 -11.00 -20.37 1.75
CA THR A 145 -9.63 -20.45 2.28
C THR A 145 -9.60 -21.29 3.55
N GLU A 146 -10.56 -21.11 4.44
CA GLU A 146 -10.72 -21.91 5.67
C GLU A 146 -10.96 -23.39 5.35
N ASN A 147 -11.84 -23.68 4.38
CA ASN A 147 -12.10 -25.05 3.91
C ASN A 147 -10.85 -25.73 3.32
N LYS A 148 -10.03 -24.97 2.55
CA LYS A 148 -8.78 -25.48 2.00
C LYS A 148 -7.77 -25.79 3.09
N VAL A 149 -7.57 -24.89 4.04
CA VAL A 149 -6.64 -25.08 5.17
C VAL A 149 -7.09 -26.25 6.06
N ALA A 150 -8.39 -26.40 6.30
CA ALA A 150 -8.95 -27.53 7.04
C ALA A 150 -8.67 -28.87 6.32
N SER A 151 -8.84 -28.91 4.99
CA SER A 151 -8.53 -30.12 4.21
C SER A 151 -7.04 -30.46 4.22
N GLU A 152 -6.15 -29.48 4.07
CA GLU A 152 -4.69 -29.70 4.07
C GLU A 152 -4.15 -30.12 5.45
N ASN A 153 -4.78 -29.66 6.54
CA ASN A 153 -4.43 -30.09 7.90
C ASN A 153 -4.97 -31.49 8.25
N PHE A 154 -6.03 -31.96 7.59
CA PHE A 154 -6.54 -33.32 7.74
C PHE A 154 -5.57 -34.35 7.14
N TYR A 155 -4.95 -34.04 5.99
CA TYR A 155 -3.97 -34.91 5.32
C TYR A 155 -2.56 -34.90 5.93
N LYS A 156 -2.30 -34.12 6.99
CA LYS A 156 -0.99 -34.03 7.66
C LYS A 156 -0.97 -34.66 9.06
N LYS A 157 -2.02 -35.40 9.43
CA LYS A 157 -2.16 -36.03 10.75
C LYS A 157 -1.89 -37.55 10.77
N ASP A 158 -1.43 -38.12 9.66
CA ASP A 158 -1.01 -39.53 9.55
C ASP A 158 0.51 -39.64 9.40
#